data_AF-A0A258F766-F1
#
_entry.id   AF-A0A258F766-F1
#
_cell.length_a   1.000
_cell.length_b   1.000
_cell.length_c   1.000
_cell.angle_alpha   90.00
_cell.angle_beta   90.00
_cell.angle_gamma   90.00
#
_symmetry.space_group_name_H-M   'P 1'
#
loop_
_entity.id
_entity.type
_entity.pdbx_description
1 polymer ?
#
loop_
_entity_poly.entity_id
_entity_poly.type
_entity_poly.pdbx_seq_one_letter_code
_entity_poly.pdbx_strand_id
1 'polypeptide(L)'
;MRNLTPMQHRQRGLTMFGFLFVAVIFIALAMLAMKLVPAYIEFFSVKKILATMGQESDLKDKSNADIRSDFAKRASVGYVTVVKPEDINVERQAGVPVISVDYAFRTKLVGNVSLVVDFSTSSDPDAAPIEVE
;
A
#
# COMPACT_ATOMS: atom_id res chain seq x y z
N MET A 1 -68.38 -13.21 -17.17
CA MET A 1 -67.92 -13.01 -15.77
C MET A 1 -66.58 -13.70 -15.57
N ARG A 2 -65.50 -12.92 -15.36
CA ARG A 2 -64.44 -13.14 -14.36
C ARG A 2 -63.35 -12.08 -14.60
N ASN A 3 -63.38 -11.03 -13.80
CA ASN A 3 -62.34 -10.00 -13.80
C ASN A 3 -61.09 -10.60 -13.14
N LEU A 4 -59.97 -10.60 -13.86
CA LEU A 4 -58.66 -10.98 -13.32
C LEU A 4 -58.14 -9.79 -12.49
N THR A 5 -58.12 -9.92 -11.17
CA THR A 5 -57.50 -8.94 -10.30
C THR A 5 -55.98 -8.97 -10.49
N PRO A 6 -55.34 -7.88 -10.94
CA PRO A 6 -53.88 -7.86 -11.04
C PRO A 6 -53.30 -7.88 -9.62
N MET A 7 -52.42 -8.86 -9.36
CA MET A 7 -51.67 -8.91 -8.11
C MET A 7 -50.73 -7.71 -8.05
N GLN A 8 -51.07 -6.72 -7.24
CA GLN A 8 -50.25 -5.54 -6.99
C GLN A 8 -48.96 -6.01 -6.27
N HIS A 9 -47.84 -6.00 -6.98
CA HIS A 9 -46.54 -6.31 -6.41
C HIS A 9 -46.25 -5.30 -5.28
N ARG A 10 -46.09 -5.80 -4.06
CA ARG A 10 -45.63 -5.00 -2.92
C ARG A 10 -44.19 -4.59 -3.20
N GLN A 11 -44.02 -3.39 -3.74
CA GLN A 11 -42.71 -2.76 -3.91
C GLN A 11 -42.12 -2.53 -2.51
N ARG A 12 -41.31 -3.48 -2.05
CA ARG A 12 -40.44 -3.31 -0.89
C ARG A 12 -39.23 -2.53 -1.36
N GLY A 13 -39.41 -1.23 -1.59
CA GLY A 13 -38.31 -0.32 -1.84
C GLY A 13 -37.34 -0.31 -0.66
N LEU A 14 -36.08 0.02 -0.94
CA LEU A 14 -35.13 0.38 0.10
C LEU A 14 -35.76 1.51 0.92
N THR A 15 -35.94 1.31 2.22
CA THR A 15 -36.47 2.37 3.09
C THR A 15 -35.51 3.57 3.03
N MET A 16 -36.01 4.80 3.19
CA MET A 16 -35.14 5.99 3.24
C MET A 16 -34.00 5.84 4.25
N PHE A 17 -34.27 5.14 5.37
CA PHE A 17 -33.26 4.75 6.35
C PHE A 17 -32.25 3.73 5.82
N GLY A 18 -32.68 2.71 5.09
CA GLY A 18 -31.79 1.75 4.44
C GLY A 18 -30.88 2.41 3.41
N PHE A 19 -31.39 3.38 2.65
CA PHE A 19 -30.60 4.18 1.71
C PHE A 19 -29.53 4.99 2.42
N LEU A 20 -29.92 5.74 3.46
CA LEU A 20 -28.98 6.55 4.23
C LEU A 20 -27.89 5.70 4.90
N PHE A 21 -28.26 4.55 5.45
CA PHE A 21 -27.33 3.61 6.06
C PHE A 21 -26.26 3.13 5.07
N VAL A 22 -26.67 2.70 3.87
CA VAL A 22 -25.75 2.28 2.81
C VAL A 22 -24.88 3.46 2.35
N ALA A 23 -25.44 4.67 2.24
CA ALA A 23 -24.69 5.87 1.86
C ALA A 23 -23.56 6.19 2.87
N VAL A 24 -23.82 6.08 4.17
CA VAL A 24 -22.80 6.30 5.21
C VAL A 24 -21.66 5.29 5.10
N ILE A 25 -21.98 4.00 4.93
CA ILE A 25 -20.96 2.95 4.72
C ILE A 25 -20.16 3.23 3.46
N PHE A 26 -20.83 3.62 2.37
CA PHE A 26 -20.17 3.93 1.11
C PHE A 26 -19.18 5.08 1.26
N ILE A 27 -19.55 6.16 1.96
CA ILE A 27 -18.65 7.29 2.22
C ILE A 27 -17.44 6.83 3.06
N ALA A 28 -17.64 6.00 4.08
CA ALA A 28 -16.55 5.45 4.89
C ALA A 28 -15.57 4.63 4.03
N LEU A 29 -16.07 3.74 3.17
CA LEU A 29 -15.25 2.95 2.25
C LEU A 29 -14.52 3.83 1.22
N ALA A 30 -15.21 4.83 0.66
CA ALA A 30 -14.61 5.77 -0.27
C ALA A 30 -13.45 6.56 0.37
N MET A 31 -13.60 7.00 1.63
CA MET A 31 -12.53 7.66 2.37
C MET A 31 -11.32 6.76 2.58
N LEU A 32 -11.53 5.49 2.94
CA LEU A 32 -10.44 4.51 3.06
C LEU A 32 -9.73 4.30 1.72
N ALA A 33 -10.49 4.09 0.65
CA ALA A 33 -9.93 3.89 -0.69
C ALA A 33 -9.08 5.09 -1.14
N MET A 34 -9.56 6.32 -0.93
CA MET A 34 -8.81 7.54 -1.26
C MET A 34 -7.47 7.66 -0.52
N LYS A 35 -7.36 7.09 0.68
CA LYS A 35 -6.12 7.08 1.48
C LYS A 35 -5.20 5.91 1.13
N LEU A 36 -5.77 4.74 0.84
CA LEU A 36 -5.02 3.54 0.49
C LEU A 36 -4.35 3.65 -0.88
N VAL A 37 -5.03 4.22 -1.88
CA VAL A 37 -4.49 4.35 -3.24
C VAL A 37 -3.10 5.02 -3.28
N PRO A 38 -2.89 6.24 -2.72
CA PRO A 38 -1.57 6.85 -2.73
C PRO A 38 -0.53 6.04 -1.94
N ALA A 39 -0.92 5.42 -0.82
CA ALA A 39 -0.02 4.57 -0.03
C ALA A 39 0.49 3.36 -0.84
N TYR A 40 -0.39 2.69 -1.58
CA TYR A 40 -0.01 1.57 -2.44
C TYR A 40 0.83 2.02 -3.65
N ILE A 41 0.53 3.18 -4.25
CA ILE A 41 1.35 3.73 -5.33
C ILE A 41 2.78 3.95 -4.85
N GLU A 42 2.96 4.55 -3.68
CA GLU A 42 4.26 4.77 -3.09
C GLU A 42 4.98 3.45 -2.77
N PHE A 43 4.28 2.48 -2.17
CA PHE A 43 4.81 1.13 -1.95
C PHE A 43 5.29 0.46 -3.25
N PHE A 44 4.52 0.56 -4.34
CA PHE A 44 4.95 0.03 -5.63
C PHE A 44 6.17 0.74 -6.19
N SER A 45 6.30 2.06 -5.99
CA SER A 45 7.51 2.79 -6.33
C SER A 45 8.72 2.26 -5.56
N VAL A 46 8.60 2.08 -4.23
CA VAL A 46 9.67 1.52 -3.39
C VAL A 46 10.05 0.11 -3.85
N LYS A 47 9.07 -0.77 -4.02
CA LYS A 47 9.28 -2.14 -4.51
C LYS A 47 9.99 -2.16 -5.86
N LYS A 48 9.58 -1.30 -6.79
CA LYS A 48 10.24 -1.19 -8.10
C LYS A 48 11.68 -0.73 -7.96
N ILE A 49 11.94 0.30 -7.16
CA ILE A 49 13.30 0.81 -6.93
C ILE A 49 14.22 -0.30 -6.42
N LEU A 50 13.79 -1.03 -5.38
CA LEU A 50 14.54 -2.13 -4.80
C LEU A 50 14.78 -3.27 -5.78
N ALA A 51 13.74 -3.68 -6.53
CA ALA A 51 13.88 -4.71 -7.56
C ALA A 51 14.88 -4.29 -8.65
N THR A 52 14.89 -3.01 -9.04
CA THR A 52 15.83 -2.50 -10.05
C THR A 52 17.25 -2.47 -9.49
N MET A 53 17.43 -2.04 -8.24
CA MET A 53 18.74 -2.05 -7.57
C MET A 53 19.28 -3.49 -7.41
N GLY A 54 18.43 -4.44 -7.02
CA GLY A 54 18.81 -5.86 -6.86
C GLY A 54 19.28 -6.53 -8.16
N GLN A 55 18.89 -6.01 -9.32
CA GLN A 55 19.30 -6.52 -10.63
C GLN A 55 20.59 -5.90 -11.16
N GLU A 56 21.16 -4.91 -10.47
CA GLU A 56 22.38 -4.25 -10.90
C GLU A 56 23.63 -5.10 -10.67
N SER A 57 24.42 -5.28 -11.73
CA SER A 57 25.63 -6.09 -11.68
C SER A 57 26.73 -5.49 -10.81
N ASP A 58 26.76 -4.17 -10.67
CA ASP A 58 27.73 -3.44 -9.84
C ASP A 58 27.29 -3.33 -8.37
N LEU A 59 26.08 -3.80 -8.01
CA LEU A 59 25.56 -3.69 -6.64
C LEU A 59 26.50 -4.35 -5.61
N LYS A 60 27.16 -5.45 -5.99
CA LYS A 60 28.09 -6.19 -5.12
C LYS A 60 29.32 -5.37 -4.71
N ASP A 61 29.73 -4.45 -5.58
CA ASP A 61 30.92 -3.62 -5.38
C ASP A 61 30.60 -2.31 -4.65
N LYS A 62 29.30 -1.98 -4.48
CA LYS A 62 28.85 -0.77 -3.80
C LYS A 62 28.99 -0.89 -2.28
N SER A 63 29.45 0.20 -1.66
CA SER A 63 29.39 0.32 -0.21
C SER A 63 27.95 0.52 0.28
N ASN A 64 27.68 0.29 1.56
CA ASN A 64 26.35 0.53 2.11
C ASN A 64 25.95 2.02 2.02
N ALA A 65 26.92 2.93 2.03
CA ALA A 65 26.67 4.36 1.86
C ALA A 65 26.25 4.70 0.42
N ASP A 66 26.91 4.07 -0.57
CA ASP A 66 26.56 4.23 -1.98
C ASP A 66 25.17 3.68 -2.28
N ILE A 67 24.84 2.50 -1.72
CA ILE A 67 23.51 1.89 -1.84
C ILE A 67 22.42 2.84 -1.30
N ARG A 68 22.64 3.44 -0.12
CA ARG A 68 21.70 4.43 0.45
C ARG A 68 21.58 5.68 -0.41
N SER A 69 22.70 6.21 -0.91
CA SER A 69 22.72 7.36 -1.81
C SER A 69 21.96 7.09 -3.11
N ASP A 70 22.14 5.91 -3.69
CA ASP A 70 21.46 5.50 -4.92
C ASP A 70 19.97 5.28 -4.69
N PHE A 71 19.58 4.68 -3.56
CA PHE A 71 18.19 4.61 -3.14
C PHE A 71 17.59 6.02 -3.00
N ALA A 72 18.27 6.95 -2.33
CA ALA A 72 17.81 8.33 -2.14
C ALA A 72 17.50 9.04 -3.46
N LYS A 73 18.41 8.94 -4.43
CA LYS A 73 18.23 9.52 -5.77
C LYS A 73 16.99 8.93 -6.45
N ARG A 74 16.82 7.60 -6.41
CA ARG A 74 15.67 6.93 -7.04
C ARG A 74 14.36 7.23 -6.32
N ALA A 75 14.37 7.25 -4.99
CA ALA A 75 13.24 7.60 -4.15
C ALA A 75 12.72 9.01 -4.48
N SER A 76 13.62 9.98 -4.66
CA SER A 76 13.25 11.35 -5.06
C SER A 76 12.57 11.42 -6.44
N VAL A 77 12.99 10.58 -7.39
CA VAL A 77 12.38 10.50 -8.74
C VAL A 77 11.05 9.73 -8.70
N GLY A 78 10.95 8.73 -7.83
CA GLY A 78 9.76 7.90 -7.65
C GLY A 78 8.67 8.50 -6.75
N TYR A 79 8.84 9.76 -6.32
CA TYR A 79 7.96 10.46 -5.37
C TYR A 79 7.75 9.69 -4.04
N VAL A 80 8.78 8.98 -3.58
CA VAL A 80 8.78 8.29 -2.28
C VAL A 80 9.17 9.31 -1.21
N THR A 81 8.33 9.44 -0.19
CA THR A 81 8.45 10.43 0.89
C THR A 81 8.44 9.82 2.28
N VAL A 82 7.81 8.65 2.44
CA VAL A 82 7.63 7.96 3.72
C VAL A 82 8.88 7.17 4.09
N VAL A 83 9.54 6.54 3.10
CA VAL A 83 10.75 5.76 3.30
C VAL A 83 11.97 6.62 3.05
N LYS A 84 12.87 6.71 4.04
CA LYS A 84 14.14 7.40 3.91
C LYS A 84 15.28 6.43 3.62
N PRO A 85 16.42 6.91 3.10
CA PRO A 85 17.60 6.09 2.88
C PRO A 85 18.17 5.46 4.15
N GLU A 86 17.89 6.05 5.31
CA GLU A 86 18.32 5.51 6.60
C GLU A 86 17.45 4.33 7.06
N ASP A 87 16.22 4.24 6.57
CA ASP A 87 15.23 3.22 6.94
C ASP A 87 15.44 1.89 6.20
N ILE A 88 16.30 1.87 5.16
CA ILE A 88 16.61 0.65 4.41
C ILE A 88 17.65 -0.19 5.16
N ASN A 89 17.37 -1.48 5.25
CA ASN A 89 18.31 -2.48 5.72
C ASN A 89 19.11 -3.03 4.53
N VAL A 90 20.42 -3.23 4.74
CA VAL A 90 21.33 -3.76 3.71
C VAL A 90 22.09 -4.92 4.33
N GLU A 91 21.67 -6.12 3.97
CA GLU A 91 22.31 -7.37 4.38
C GLU A 91 23.14 -7.93 3.23
N ARG A 92 24.21 -8.65 3.52
CA ARG A 92 25.01 -9.33 2.48
C ARG A 92 24.84 -10.83 2.61
N GLN A 93 24.04 -11.42 1.73
CA GLN A 93 23.83 -12.86 1.67
C GLN A 93 24.71 -13.45 0.56
N ALA A 94 25.58 -14.40 0.90
CA ALA A 94 26.54 -15.01 -0.03
C ALA A 94 27.38 -13.98 -0.84
N GLY A 95 27.72 -12.83 -0.22
CA GLY A 95 28.48 -11.75 -0.85
C GLY A 95 27.67 -10.84 -1.78
N VAL A 96 26.35 -11.05 -1.89
CA VAL A 96 25.43 -10.20 -2.65
C VAL A 96 24.62 -9.32 -1.69
N PRO A 97 24.59 -7.99 -1.88
CA PRO A 97 23.74 -7.12 -1.09
C PRO A 97 22.26 -7.39 -1.36
N VAL A 98 21.50 -7.63 -0.30
CA VAL A 98 20.04 -7.71 -0.27
C VAL A 98 19.55 -6.47 0.48
N ILE A 99 18.73 -5.66 -0.18
CA ILE A 99 18.19 -4.43 0.35
C ILE A 99 16.73 -4.67 0.71
N SER A 100 16.36 -4.44 1.96
CA SER A 100 14.99 -4.58 2.44
C SER A 100 14.51 -3.32 3.15
N VAL A 101 13.19 -3.16 3.23
CA VAL A 101 12.56 -2.08 3.98
C VAL A 101 11.23 -2.54 4.55
N ASP A 102 11.01 -2.15 5.81
CA ASP A 102 9.79 -2.38 6.57
C ASP A 102 9.37 -1.07 7.20
N TYR A 103 8.12 -0.66 6.96
CA TYR A 103 7.61 0.61 7.48
C TYR A 103 6.09 0.64 7.59
N ALA A 104 5.60 1.48 8.49
CA ALA A 104 4.17 1.71 8.71
C ALA A 104 3.73 3.03 8.08
N PHE A 105 2.82 2.99 7.11
CA PHE A 105 2.13 4.17 6.62
C PHE A 105 1.00 4.55 7.56
N ARG A 106 1.05 5.74 8.16
CA ARG A 106 0.02 6.24 9.09
C ARG A 106 -0.63 7.51 8.55
N THR A 107 -1.96 7.52 8.46
CA THR A 107 -2.73 8.71 8.06
C THR A 107 -3.98 8.88 8.90
N LYS A 108 -4.33 10.13 9.22
CA LYS A 108 -5.57 10.43 9.96
C LYS A 108 -6.78 10.20 9.06
N LEU A 109 -7.82 9.58 9.62
CA LEU A 109 -9.12 9.40 8.98
C LEU A 109 -10.11 10.47 9.44
N VAL A 110 -10.53 10.41 10.70
CA VAL A 110 -11.51 11.36 11.29
C VAL A 110 -11.30 11.47 12.79
N GLY A 111 -11.26 12.69 13.32
CA GLY A 111 -11.04 12.94 14.75
C GLY A 111 -9.78 12.23 15.27
N ASN A 112 -9.98 11.32 16.23
CA ASN A 112 -8.91 10.53 16.86
C ASN A 112 -8.65 9.18 16.16
N VAL A 113 -9.31 8.90 15.03
CA VAL A 113 -9.16 7.65 14.29
C VAL A 113 -8.09 7.80 13.20
N SER A 114 -7.15 6.86 13.15
CA SER A 114 -6.09 6.79 12.13
C SER A 114 -6.10 5.45 11.43
N LEU A 115 -5.70 5.45 10.15
CA LEU A 115 -5.38 4.27 9.37
C LEU A 115 -3.89 4.01 9.46
N VAL A 116 -3.53 2.74 9.67
CA VAL A 116 -2.16 2.24 9.62
C VAL A 116 -2.11 1.12 8.60
N VAL A 117 -1.10 1.12 7.75
CA VAL A 117 -0.82 0.05 6.79
C VAL A 117 0.64 -0.28 6.89
N ASP A 118 0.94 -1.53 7.22
CA ASP A 118 2.30 -2.02 7.32
C ASP A 118 2.75 -2.58 5.97
N PHE A 119 3.93 -2.16 5.54
CA PHE A 119 4.53 -2.53 4.27
C PHE A 119 5.89 -3.15 4.50
N SER A 120 6.16 -4.24 3.78
CA SER A 120 7.46 -4.92 3.74
C SER A 120 7.81 -5.26 2.30
N THR A 121 9.07 -5.04 1.89
CA THR A 121 9.57 -5.45 0.58
C THR A 121 11.09 -5.60 0.57
N SER A 122 11.59 -6.47 -0.31
CA SER A 122 13.01 -6.75 -0.50
C SER A 122 13.42 -6.64 -1.97
N SER A 123 14.71 -6.42 -2.23
CA SER A 123 15.32 -6.52 -3.56
C SER A 123 15.49 -7.97 -4.02
N ASP A 124 15.52 -8.92 -3.08
CA ASP A 124 15.53 -10.34 -3.36
C ASP A 124 14.08 -10.85 -3.43
N PRO A 125 13.62 -11.36 -4.60
CA PRO A 125 12.26 -11.89 -4.75
C PRO A 125 12.00 -13.15 -3.91
N ASP A 126 13.05 -13.86 -3.48
CA ASP A 126 12.96 -15.08 -2.66
C ASP A 126 13.12 -14.77 -1.16
N ALA A 127 13.41 -13.53 -0.78
CA ALA A 127 13.41 -13.11 0.62
C ALA A 127 11.98 -13.26 1.18
N ALA A 128 11.84 -14.07 2.22
CA ALA A 128 10.57 -14.26 2.90
C ALA A 128 10.00 -12.90 3.33
N PRO A 129 8.70 -12.63 3.12
CA PRO A 129 8.04 -11.48 3.73
C PRO A 129 8.30 -11.56 5.23
N ILE A 130 8.86 -10.51 5.81
CA ILE A 130 9.05 -10.46 7.26
C ILE A 130 7.64 -10.50 7.86
N GLU A 131 7.38 -11.51 8.68
CA GLU A 131 6.08 -11.76 9.29
C GLU A 131 5.73 -10.56 10.17
N VAL A 132 4.76 -9.77 9.73
CA VAL A 132 4.30 -8.58 10.46
C VAL A 132 3.33 -9.08 11.53
N GLU A 133 3.80 -9.22 12.77
CA GLU A 133 2.99 -9.55 13.96
C GLU A 133 2.05 -8.40 14.38
#